data_AF-A0A6V7LIP0-F1
#
_entry.id   AF-A0A6V7LIP0-F1
#
_cell.length_a   1.000
_cell.length_b   1.000
_cell.length_c   1.000
_cell.angle_alpha   90.00
_cell.angle_beta   90.00
_cell.angle_gamma   90.00
#
_symmetry.space_group_name_H-M   'P 1'
#
loop_
_entity.id
_entity.type
_entity.pdbx_description
1 polymer ?
#
loop_
_entity_poly.entity_id
_entity_poly.type
_entity_poly.pdbx_seq_one_letter_code
_entity_poly.pdbx_strand_id
1 'polypeptide(L)'
;YIATPIMSIVYQKHHNIDPVKYSLIYPGVYPYYIPPGLIYQIHFVIEFLASLTIFCVTCGVDALFAYYVFQMIGQLRLMAYRLTHIDTRDRMETVIKECVEKYEVLLRCRDSMQKIFGPIIVWMMGTNAIILCALMFQVSQ
;
A
#
# COMPACT_ATOMS: atom_id res chain seq x y z
N TYR A 1 -12.19 4.81 -12.31
CA TYR A 1 -11.22 4.16 -13.21
C TYR A 1 -11.67 2.77 -13.68
N ILE A 2 -12.10 1.82 -12.84
CA ILE A 2 -12.62 0.51 -13.32
C ILE A 2 -14.09 0.58 -13.79
N ALA A 3 -14.90 1.46 -13.19
CA ALA A 3 -16.31 1.62 -13.55
C ALA A 3 -16.52 2.28 -14.93
N THR A 4 -15.58 3.11 -15.38
CA THR A 4 -15.66 3.85 -16.65
C THR A 4 -15.71 2.96 -17.89
N PRO A 5 -14.84 1.94 -18.08
CA PRO A 5 -14.95 1.02 -19.22
C PRO A 5 -16.22 0.16 -19.13
N ILE A 6 -16.60 -0.34 -17.95
CA ILE A 6 -17.80 -1.18 -17.76
C ILE A 6 -19.07 -0.39 -18.11
N MET A 7 -19.21 0.84 -17.59
CA MET A 7 -20.34 1.72 -17.89
C MET A 7 -20.41 2.08 -19.38
N SER A 8 -19.26 2.33 -20.02
CA SER A 8 -19.21 2.63 -21.45
C SER A 8 -19.62 1.45 -22.34
N ILE A 9 -19.31 0.22 -21.95
CA ILE A 9 -19.67 -1.00 -22.68
C ILE A 9 -21.16 -1.30 -22.51
N VAL A 10 -21.70 -1.14 -21.30
CA VAL A 10 -23.15 -1.29 -21.03
C VAL A 10 -23.94 -0.24 -21.80
N TYR A 11 -23.48 1.01 -21.82
CA TYR A 11 -24.09 2.10 -22.58
C TYR A 11 -24.09 1.85 -24.09
N GLN A 12 -22.94 1.47 -24.67
CA GLN A 12 -22.83 1.18 -26.11
C GLN A 12 -23.70 -0.01 -26.53
N LYS A 13 -23.81 -1.03 -25.68
CA LYS A 13 -24.66 -2.21 -25.91
C LYS A 13 -26.15 -1.88 -25.81
N HIS A 14 -26.54 -0.95 -24.94
CA HIS A 14 -27.92 -0.47 -24.82
C HIS A 14 -28.35 0.37 -26.04
N HIS A 15 -27.42 1.13 -26.62
CA HIS A 15 -27.68 2.02 -27.76
C HIS A 15 -27.46 1.39 -29.16
N ASN A 16 -27.16 0.08 -29.25
CA ASN A 16 -26.90 -0.63 -30.52
C ASN A 16 -25.89 0.09 -31.45
N ILE A 17 -24.78 0.59 -30.88
CA ILE A 17 -23.73 1.25 -31.66
C ILE A 17 -22.70 0.19 -32.08
N ASP A 18 -22.69 -0.13 -33.38
CA ASP A 18 -21.67 -0.98 -34.01
C ASP A 18 -20.62 -0.12 -34.73
N PRO A 19 -19.30 -0.38 -34.53
CA PRO A 19 -18.71 -1.42 -33.70
C PRO A 19 -18.55 -1.02 -32.22
N VAL A 20 -18.86 -1.96 -31.32
CA VAL A 20 -18.65 -1.81 -29.86
C VAL A 20 -17.15 -1.61 -29.58
N LYS A 21 -16.77 -0.46 -29.02
CA LYS A 21 -15.38 -0.18 -28.66
C LYS A 21 -15.08 -0.76 -27.28
N TYR A 22 -14.38 -1.88 -27.26
CA TYR A 22 -13.93 -2.55 -26.04
C TYR A 22 -12.79 -1.75 -25.38
N SER A 23 -13.14 -0.86 -24.47
CA SER A 23 -12.16 -0.10 -23.70
C SER A 23 -11.54 -0.99 -22.62
N LEU A 24 -10.23 -1.19 -22.69
CA LEU A 24 -9.47 -1.88 -21.64
C LEU A 24 -9.47 -1.07 -20.33
N ILE A 25 -9.16 -1.73 -19.21
CA ILE A 25 -9.10 -1.10 -17.88
C ILE A 25 -7.99 -0.03 -17.86
N TYR A 26 -6.88 -0.31 -18.52
CA TYR A 26 -5.81 0.63 -18.76
C TYR A 26 -5.73 0.98 -20.24
N PRO A 27 -5.56 2.25 -20.63
CA PRO A 27 -5.31 2.64 -22.01
C PRO A 27 -3.87 2.27 -22.42
N GLY A 28 -3.55 0.98 -22.39
CA GLY A 28 -2.27 0.41 -22.76
C GLY A 28 -2.22 -0.02 -24.22
N VAL A 29 -1.05 0.09 -24.85
CA VAL A 29 -0.82 -0.44 -26.20
C VAL A 29 -0.26 -1.84 -26.06
N TYR A 30 -0.99 -2.84 -26.60
CA TYR A 30 -0.57 -4.24 -26.60
C TYR A 30 0.00 -4.64 -27.97
N PRO A 31 1.04 -5.50 -28.02
CA PRO A 31 1.65 -5.94 -29.27
C PRO A 31 0.78 -6.91 -30.09
N TYR A 32 -0.35 -7.35 -29.54
CA TYR A 32 -1.30 -8.26 -30.18
C TYR A 32 -2.69 -7.64 -30.29
N TYR A 33 -3.43 -7.99 -31.35
CA TYR A 33 -4.82 -7.59 -31.53
C TYR A 33 -5.73 -8.35 -30.56
N ILE A 34 -6.63 -7.63 -29.89
CA ILE A 34 -7.55 -8.20 -28.90
C ILE A 34 -8.92 -8.34 -29.57
N PRO A 35 -9.31 -9.54 -30.01
CA PRO A 35 -10.59 -9.72 -30.67
C PRO A 35 -11.75 -9.59 -29.67
N PRO A 36 -12.90 -9.06 -30.11
CA PRO A 36 -14.11 -9.02 -29.29
C PRO A 36 -14.61 -10.44 -28.99
N GLY A 37 -15.03 -10.71 -27.74
CA GLY A 37 -15.57 -12.00 -27.32
C GLY A 37 -14.94 -12.57 -26.03
N LEU A 38 -14.73 -13.88 -25.97
CA LEU A 38 -14.18 -14.58 -24.79
C LEU A 38 -12.74 -14.18 -24.47
N ILE A 39 -11.93 -13.95 -25.51
CA ILE A 39 -10.52 -13.54 -25.36
C ILE A 39 -10.43 -12.17 -24.67
N TYR A 40 -11.32 -11.24 -25.01
CA TYR A 40 -11.43 -9.95 -24.33
C TYR A 40 -11.78 -10.13 -22.84
N GLN A 41 -12.73 -11.00 -22.50
CA GLN A 41 -13.10 -11.25 -21.10
C GLN A 41 -11.95 -11.83 -20.28
N ILE A 42 -11.20 -12.78 -20.85
CA ILE A 42 -10.00 -13.34 -20.20
C ILE A 42 -8.97 -12.25 -19.98
N HIS A 43 -8.70 -11.42 -20.99
CA HIS A 43 -7.74 -10.34 -20.89
C HIS A 43 -8.16 -9.31 -19.83
N PHE A 44 -9.44 -8.95 -19.79
CA PHE A 44 -10.01 -8.05 -18.79
C PHE A 44 -9.86 -8.60 -17.36
N VAL A 45 -10.12 -9.90 -17.16
CA VAL A 45 -9.92 -10.56 -15.85
C VAL A 45 -8.46 -10.54 -15.44
N ILE A 46 -7.54 -10.78 -16.37
CA ILE A 46 -6.09 -10.72 -16.09
C ILE A 46 -5.68 -9.30 -15.68
N GLU A 47 -6.09 -8.27 -16.42
CA GLU A 47 -5.82 -6.87 -16.07
C GLU A 47 -6.37 -6.53 -14.68
N PHE A 48 -7.60 -6.97 -14.40
CA PHE A 48 -8.24 -6.77 -13.11
C PHE A 48 -7.46 -7.45 -11.98
N LEU A 49 -7.08 -8.71 -12.13
CA LEU A 49 -6.30 -9.45 -11.13
C LEU A 49 -4.91 -8.83 -10.91
N ALA A 50 -4.27 -8.37 -11.98
CA ALA A 50 -2.99 -7.66 -11.88
C ALA A 50 -3.14 -6.36 -11.09
N SER A 51 -4.17 -5.56 -11.38
CA SER A 51 -4.46 -4.33 -10.64
C SER A 51 -4.76 -4.60 -9.16
N LEU A 52 -5.53 -5.66 -8.88
CA LEU A 52 -5.87 -6.09 -7.52
C LEU A 52 -4.61 -6.51 -6.76
N THR A 53 -3.71 -7.23 -7.41
CA THR A 53 -2.46 -7.70 -6.78
C THR A 53 -1.57 -6.51 -6.43
N ILE A 54 -1.40 -5.55 -7.35
CA ILE A 54 -0.64 -4.32 -7.08
C ILE A 54 -1.24 -3.54 -5.91
N PHE A 55 -2.57 -3.41 -5.89
CA PHE A 55 -3.29 -2.74 -4.82
C PHE A 55 -3.10 -3.46 -3.48
N CYS A 56 -3.33 -4.77 -3.43
CA CYS A 56 -3.16 -5.58 -2.22
C CYS A 56 -1.73 -5.55 -1.70
N VAL A 57 -0.71 -5.64 -2.57
CA VAL A 57 0.69 -5.55 -2.16
C VAL A 57 0.98 -4.16 -1.58
N THR A 58 0.51 -3.10 -2.22
CA THR A 58 0.73 -1.72 -1.75
C THR A 58 0.09 -1.49 -0.38
N CYS A 59 -1.19 -1.84 -0.22
CA CYS A 59 -1.89 -1.77 1.06
C CYS A 59 -1.28 -2.69 2.12
N GLY A 60 -0.81 -3.87 1.72
CA GLY A 60 -0.14 -4.81 2.60
C GLY A 60 1.18 -4.26 3.16
N VAL A 61 2.00 -3.62 2.33
CA VAL A 61 3.26 -2.99 2.77
C VAL A 61 2.98 -1.84 3.75
N ASP A 62 1.98 -1.01 3.49
CA ASP A 62 1.58 0.07 4.39
C ASP A 62 1.07 -0.45 5.75
N ALA A 63 0.21 -1.47 5.73
CA ALA A 63 -0.29 -2.11 6.94
C ALA A 63 0.82 -2.81 7.75
N LEU A 64 1.77 -3.47 7.07
CA LEU A 64 2.93 -4.10 7.72
C LEU A 64 3.83 -3.05 8.40
N PHE A 65 4.07 -1.91 7.74
CA PHE A 65 4.80 -0.81 8.35
C PHE A 65 4.12 -0.30 9.62
N ALA A 66 2.81 -0.03 9.54
CA ALA A 66 2.02 0.40 10.70
C ALA A 66 2.05 -0.64 11.84
N TYR A 67 1.96 -1.93 11.51
CA TYR A 67 2.05 -3.03 12.46
C TYR A 67 3.40 -3.04 13.19
N TYR A 68 4.52 -2.90 12.48
CA TYR A 68 5.85 -2.86 13.11
C TYR A 68 6.01 -1.66 14.04
N VAL A 69 5.55 -0.49 13.62
CA VAL A 69 5.56 0.73 14.46
C VAL A 69 4.73 0.49 15.73
N PHE A 70 3.54 -0.08 15.61
CA PHE A 70 2.69 -0.39 16.74
C PHE A 70 3.35 -1.39 17.71
N GLN A 71 3.99 -2.43 17.17
CA GLN A 71 4.72 -3.41 17.96
C GLN A 71 5.88 -2.77 18.73
N MET A 72 6.64 -1.85 18.12
CA MET A 72 7.72 -1.13 18.79
C MET A 72 7.19 -0.26 19.94
N ILE A 73 6.12 0.51 19.68
CA ILE A 73 5.47 1.35 20.71
C ILE A 73 4.96 0.48 21.87
N GLY A 74 4.36 -0.67 21.57
CA GLY A 74 3.90 -1.63 22.57
C GLY A 74 5.03 -2.15 23.46
N GLN A 75 6.18 -2.51 22.87
CA GLN A 75 7.35 -2.94 23.63
C GLN A 75 7.90 -1.80 24.51
N LEU A 76 7.98 -0.57 23.99
CA LEU A 76 8.40 0.60 24.79
C LEU A 76 7.48 0.86 25.98
N ARG A 77 6.15 0.78 25.76
CA ARG A 77 5.16 0.98 26.83
C ARG A 77 5.27 -0.10 27.90
N LEU A 78 5.49 -1.35 27.52
CA LEU A 78 5.71 -2.45 28.46
C LEU A 78 6.99 -2.24 29.28
N MET A 79 8.08 -1.81 28.65
CA MET A 79 9.33 -1.48 29.32
C MET A 79 9.14 -0.33 30.32
N ALA A 80 8.48 0.75 29.92
CA ALA A 80 8.17 1.88 30.80
C ALA A 80 7.28 1.48 31.99
N TYR A 81 6.28 0.62 31.75
CA TYR A 81 5.44 0.09 32.82
C TYR A 81 6.24 -0.74 33.83
N ARG A 82 7.12 -1.63 33.35
CA ARG A 82 8.02 -2.41 34.22
C ARG A 82 8.95 -1.52 35.03
N LEU A 83 9.46 -0.44 34.44
CA LEU A 83 10.36 0.50 35.10
C LEU A 83 9.66 1.29 36.23
N THR A 84 8.38 1.65 36.02
CA THR A 84 7.59 2.45 36.97
C THR A 84 7.02 1.63 38.14
N HIS A 85 6.89 0.31 38.00
CA HIS A 85 6.33 -0.60 39.01
C HIS A 85 7.40 -1.47 39.70
N ILE A 86 8.66 -1.01 39.75
CA ILE A 86 9.73 -1.71 40.47
C ILE A 86 9.57 -1.44 41.97
N ASP A 87 9.15 -2.46 42.71
CA ASP A 87 8.91 -2.39 44.16
C ASP A 87 10.18 -2.63 45.01
N THR A 88 11.25 -3.20 44.41
CA THR A 88 12.44 -3.65 45.17
C THR A 88 13.74 -3.08 44.61
N ARG A 89 14.50 -2.33 45.43
CA ARG A 89 15.81 -1.74 45.07
C ARG A 89 16.81 -2.76 44.50
N ASP A 90 16.80 -3.99 45.02
CA ASP A 90 17.72 -5.06 44.62
C ASP A 90 17.44 -5.60 43.21
N ARG A 91 16.19 -5.47 42.74
CA ARG A 91 15.78 -5.85 41.37
C ARG A 91 15.86 -4.66 40.40
N MET A 92 16.08 -3.45 40.91
CA MET A 92 16.07 -2.22 40.12
C MET A 92 17.22 -2.17 39.12
N GLU A 93 18.46 -2.46 39.55
CA GLU A 93 19.62 -2.47 38.64
C GLU A 93 19.47 -3.51 37.53
N THR A 94 19.01 -4.72 37.86
CA THR A 94 18.82 -5.80 36.89
C THR A 94 17.74 -5.44 35.86
N VAL A 95 16.61 -4.89 36.30
CA VAL A 95 15.51 -4.49 35.39
C VAL A 95 15.91 -3.29 34.52
N ILE A 96 16.66 -2.32 35.07
CA ILE A 96 17.19 -1.21 34.28
C ILE A 96 18.16 -1.72 33.21
N LYS A 97 19.08 -2.62 33.58
CA LYS A 97 20.05 -3.19 32.64
C LYS A 97 19.35 -3.96 31.51
N GLU A 98 18.37 -4.81 31.83
CA GLU A 98 17.56 -5.51 30.83
C GLU A 98 16.77 -4.53 29.95
N CYS A 99 16.22 -3.46 30.53
CA CYS A 99 15.48 -2.44 29.79
C CYS A 99 16.39 -1.70 28.80
N VAL A 100 17.61 -1.36 29.20
CA VAL A 100 18.60 -0.70 28.33
C VAL A 100 19.03 -1.61 27.18
N GLU A 101 19.34 -2.89 27.45
CA GLU A 101 19.66 -3.86 26.39
C GLU A 101 18.50 -4.03 25.40
N LYS A 102 17.27 -4.15 25.90
CA LYS A 102 16.07 -4.26 25.05
C LYS A 102 15.84 -2.99 24.23
N TYR A 103 16.08 -1.83 24.81
CA TYR A 103 15.96 -0.54 24.13
C TYR A 103 17.00 -0.38 23.03
N GLU A 104 18.24 -0.82 23.26
CA GLU A 104 19.29 -0.82 22.23
C GLU A 104 18.91 -1.71 21.04
N VAL A 105 18.39 -2.91 21.28
CA VAL A 105 17.89 -3.81 20.23
C VAL A 105 16.74 -3.16 19.46
N LEU A 106 15.83 -2.46 20.16
CA LEU A 106 14.72 -1.75 19.54
C LEU A 106 15.20 -0.60 18.65
N LEU A 107 16.20 0.17 19.09
CA LEU A 107 16.82 1.22 18.30
C LEU A 107 17.45 0.68 17.01
N ARG A 108 18.13 -0.47 17.11
CA ARG A 108 18.71 -1.15 15.93
C ARG A 108 17.63 -1.65 14.97
N CYS A 109 16.52 -2.16 15.50
CA CYS A 109 15.37 -2.57 14.69
C CYS A 109 14.72 -1.37 13.99
N ARG A 110 14.54 -0.25 14.71
CA ARG A 110 14.03 1.01 14.15
C ARG A 110 14.93 1.54 13.03
N ASP A 111 16.25 1.48 13.19
CA ASP A 111 17.19 1.91 12.14
C ASP A 111 17.10 1.02 10.90
N SER A 112 17.02 -0.31 11.11
CA SER A 112 16.82 -1.28 10.02
C SER A 112 15.50 -1.05 9.27
N MET A 113 14.42 -0.79 10.01
CA MET A 113 13.11 -0.45 9.45
C MET A 113 13.18 0.87 8.67
N GLN A 114 13.78 1.91 9.23
CA GLN A 114 13.92 3.21 8.57
C GLN A 114 14.75 3.11 7.29
N LYS A 115 15.78 2.26 7.25
CA LYS A 115 16.59 2.03 6.05
C LYS A 115 15.80 1.38 4.91
N ILE A 116 14.85 0.50 5.23
CA ILE A 116 14.00 -0.19 4.25
C ILE A 116 12.82 0.70 3.83
N PHE A 117 12.06 1.21 4.79
CA PHE A 117 10.81 1.95 4.54
C PHE A 117 11.04 3.44 4.23
N GLY A 118 12.17 4.02 4.63
CA GLY A 118 12.48 5.43 4.37
C GLY A 118 12.44 5.77 2.87
N PRO A 119 13.17 5.06 2.00
CA PRO A 119 13.09 5.27 0.55
C PRO A 119 11.69 5.03 -0.02
N ILE A 120 10.96 4.03 0.49
CA ILE A 120 9.60 3.70 0.04
C ILE A 120 8.64 4.86 0.32
N ILE A 121 8.72 5.45 1.52
CA ILE A 121 7.88 6.59 1.92
C ILE A 121 8.22 7.81 1.06
N VAL A 122 9.50 8.12 0.84
CA VAL A 122 9.92 9.24 0.00
C VAL A 122 9.40 9.07 -1.43
N TRP A 123 9.53 7.86 -1.98
CA TRP A 123 9.01 7.54 -3.30
C TRP A 123 7.49 7.72 -3.38
N MET A 124 6.77 7.20 -2.39
CA MET A 124 5.30 7.28 -2.31
C MET A 124 4.80 8.72 -2.14
N MET A 125 5.46 9.53 -1.31
CA MET A 125 5.14 10.96 -1.17
C MET A 125 5.35 11.71 -2.49
N GLY A 126 6.45 11.43 -3.18
CA GLY A 126 6.76 12.03 -4.48
C GLY A 126 5.72 11.69 -5.55
N THR A 127 5.38 10.41 -5.71
CA THR A 127 4.38 9.97 -6.70
C THR A 127 2.99 10.53 -6.37
N ASN A 128 2.57 10.51 -5.11
CA ASN A 128 1.28 11.08 -4.70
C ASN A 128 1.20 12.58 -4.96
N ALA A 129 2.27 13.34 -4.71
CA ALA A 129 2.29 14.77 -5.02
C ALA A 129 2.06 15.02 -6.51
N ILE A 130 2.78 14.30 -7.38
CA ILE A 130 2.63 14.40 -8.83
C ILE A 130 1.20 14.03 -9.27
N ILE A 131 0.66 12.93 -8.74
CA ILE A 131 -0.69 12.46 -9.05
C ILE A 131 -1.73 13.51 -8.64
N LEU A 132 -1.63 14.05 -7.43
CA LEU A 132 -2.56 15.09 -6.95
C LEU A 132 -2.49 16.35 -7.81
N CYS A 133 -1.29 16.79 -8.21
CA CYS A 133 -1.13 17.90 -9.14
C CYS A 133 -1.81 17.63 -10.49
N ALA A 134 -1.62 16.44 -11.05
CA ALA A 134 -2.27 16.04 -12.31
C ALA A 134 -3.80 15.98 -12.19
N LEU A 135 -4.32 15.45 -11.07
CA LEU A 135 -5.76 15.38 -10.81
C LEU A 135 -6.37 16.77 -10.65
N MET A 136 -5.71 17.69 -9.94
CA MET A 136 -6.18 19.08 -9.82
C MET A 136 -6.24 19.77 -11.18
N PHE A 137 -5.26 19.55 -12.05
CA PHE A 137 -5.27 20.09 -13.41
C PHE A 137 -6.44 19.54 -14.24
N GLN A 138 -6.69 18.23 -14.18
CA GLN A 138 -7.82 17.58 -14.89
C GLN A 138 -9.18 18.06 -14.40
N VAL A 139 -9.32 18.36 -13.10
CA VAL A 139 -10.58 18.87 -12.53
C VAL A 139 -10.80 20.35 -12.85
N SER A 140 -9.74 21.13 -13.07
CA SER A 140 -9.83 22.55 -13.42
C SER A 140 -10.19 22.81 -14.88
N GLN A 141 -10.09 21.80 -15.75
CA GLN A 141 -10.41 21.89 -17.17
C GLN A 141 -11.86 21.48 -17.43
#